data_AF-A0A934ZU62-F1
#
_entry.id   AF-A0A934ZU62-F1
#
_cell.length_a   1.000
_cell.length_b   1.000
_cell.length_c   1.000
_cell.angle_alpha   90.00
_cell.angle_beta   90.00
_cell.angle_gamma   90.00
#
_symmetry.space_group_name_H-M   'P 1'
#
loop_
_entity.id
_entity.type
_entity.pdbx_description
1 polymer ?
#
loop_
_entity_poly.entity_id
_entity_poly.type
_entity_poly.pdbx_seq_one_letter_code
_entity_poly.pdbx_strand_id
1 'polypeptide(L)'
;MLHASIDVSQAQQLRARGLDVVRFIEDDFGALIVHPYRPARIEAPLHWDVFRVRLAPTLWEAVRPLPRPGDPVPHEACFHAARDGGGAHRTIERLLALGRDDATVTELSGDALLIQLTAPPLYLLMRAKEQPEEGVRAYVRVGQGDLWVAFGYEHPLAVLGSRSLRAQRRRALVDADGTWHFVDPDAQERSIYDVLETRFEARAAEWTPAPAAERFRVTLRLAPAPVVDPELWLLDPERFLALEPLVESMPDAELARFTVSRNAGPQGTRYVLQELVRPNVSRLGVRVNDLLGVPGYARAPGVDNLYLPVGRRLIPAMRRDELRALLGTDRARAVIVTEDSDGPCLVSLADPEESTLRSWVEYAAIDHRMELDRLVERSVFDWPELAVERPLRLRSTAAGPRRRSPSARPGPASARLRSWLRRSPSERGRATRRR
;
A
#
# COMPACT_ATOMS: atom_id res chain seq x y z
N MET A 1 -3.75 -19.73 77.20
CA MET A 1 -4.76 -19.43 76.17
C MET A 1 -5.94 -18.77 76.86
N LEU A 2 -6.22 -17.51 76.58
CA LEU A 2 -7.50 -16.90 76.99
C LEU A 2 -8.55 -17.42 76.03
N HIS A 3 -9.23 -18.51 76.39
CA HIS A 3 -10.46 -18.87 75.71
C HIS A 3 -11.44 -17.73 75.97
N ALA A 4 -11.77 -16.97 74.93
CA ALA A 4 -12.90 -16.06 74.99
C ALA A 4 -14.16 -16.93 75.11
N SER A 5 -14.49 -17.33 76.34
CA SER A 5 -15.74 -18.00 76.65
C SER A 5 -16.81 -16.93 76.77
N ILE A 6 -17.92 -17.13 76.04
CA ILE A 6 -19.13 -16.36 76.32
C ILE A 6 -19.73 -16.88 77.62
N ASP A 7 -20.18 -15.98 78.48
CA ASP A 7 -20.86 -16.39 79.69
C ASP A 7 -22.26 -16.96 79.39
N VAL A 8 -22.88 -17.58 80.39
CA VAL A 8 -24.21 -18.18 80.29
C VAL A 8 -25.29 -17.18 79.88
N SER A 9 -25.17 -15.91 80.31
CA SER A 9 -26.13 -14.84 79.99
C SER A 9 -26.03 -14.44 78.51
N GLN A 10 -24.80 -14.25 78.02
CA GLN A 10 -24.50 -13.95 76.62
C GLN A 10 -24.96 -15.09 75.70
N ALA A 11 -24.70 -16.35 76.07
CA ALA A 11 -25.19 -17.51 75.35
C ALA A 11 -26.72 -17.53 75.22
N GLN A 12 -27.45 -17.21 76.30
CA GLN A 12 -28.92 -17.13 76.26
C GLN A 12 -29.42 -15.99 75.37
N GLN A 13 -28.77 -14.82 75.41
CA GLN A 13 -29.13 -13.68 74.56
C GLN A 13 -28.92 -13.98 73.07
N LEU A 14 -27.83 -14.66 72.71
CA LEU A 14 -27.56 -15.07 71.32
C LEU A 14 -28.60 -16.08 70.83
N ARG A 15 -28.98 -17.04 71.67
CA ARG A 15 -30.06 -17.98 71.35
C ARG A 15 -31.42 -17.31 71.18
N ALA A 16 -31.75 -16.33 72.03
CA ALA A 16 -32.97 -15.56 71.89
C ALA A 16 -33.04 -14.78 70.57
N ARG A 17 -31.90 -14.53 69.93
CA ARG A 17 -31.77 -13.94 68.59
C ARG A 17 -31.75 -14.97 67.46
N GLY A 18 -32.00 -16.25 67.77
CA GLY A 18 -32.06 -17.34 66.78
C GLY A 18 -30.70 -17.90 66.37
N LEU A 19 -29.63 -17.63 67.13
CA LEU A 19 -28.31 -18.21 66.86
C LEU A 19 -28.12 -19.54 67.59
N ASP A 20 -27.58 -20.52 66.89
CA ASP A 20 -27.18 -21.79 67.51
C ASP A 20 -25.93 -21.59 68.35
N VAL A 21 -26.10 -21.70 69.66
CA VAL A 21 -24.99 -21.67 70.61
C VAL A 21 -24.61 -23.09 70.94
N VAL A 22 -23.31 -23.36 70.92
CA VAL A 22 -22.75 -24.67 71.21
C VAL A 22 -21.71 -24.56 72.33
N ARG A 23 -21.60 -25.62 73.12
CA ARG A 23 -20.46 -25.87 74.01
C ARG A 23 -19.57 -26.88 73.31
N PHE A 24 -18.28 -26.59 73.21
CA PHE A 24 -17.31 -27.59 72.76
C PHE A 24 -16.48 -28.09 73.94
N ILE A 25 -16.04 -29.33 73.83
CA ILE A 25 -15.11 -30.00 74.75
C ILE A 25 -14.09 -30.68 73.85
N GLU A 26 -12.81 -30.49 74.15
CA GLU A 26 -11.74 -31.33 73.58
C GLU A 26 -11.60 -32.54 74.51
N ASP A 27 -11.73 -33.74 73.97
CA ASP A 27 -11.57 -34.96 74.75
C ASP A 27 -10.09 -35.30 74.97
N ASP A 28 -9.81 -36.29 75.82
CA ASP A 28 -8.44 -36.71 76.16
C ASP A 28 -7.67 -37.29 74.97
N PHE A 29 -8.35 -37.56 73.85
CA PHE A 29 -7.78 -38.09 72.61
C PHE A 29 -7.62 -37.01 71.52
N GLY A 30 -7.93 -35.75 71.83
CA GLY A 30 -7.82 -34.62 70.91
C GLY A 30 -8.95 -34.53 69.89
N ALA A 31 -10.09 -35.17 70.14
CA ALA A 31 -11.31 -34.99 69.36
C ALA A 31 -12.10 -33.78 69.87
N LEU A 32 -12.71 -33.03 68.95
CA LEU A 32 -13.60 -31.94 69.28
C LEU A 32 -15.04 -32.45 69.35
N ILE A 33 -15.63 -32.39 70.54
CA ILE A 33 -17.02 -32.74 70.79
C ILE A 33 -17.83 -31.47 70.98
N VAL A 34 -18.79 -31.22 70.09
CA VAL A 34 -19.63 -30.02 70.14
C VAL A 34 -21.06 -30.41 70.54
N HIS A 35 -21.48 -29.91 71.69
CA HIS A 35 -22.82 -30.07 72.23
C HIS A 35 -23.65 -28.81 71.97
N PRO A 36 -24.87 -28.91 71.43
CA PRO A 36 -25.78 -27.78 71.41
C PRO A 36 -26.07 -27.30 72.84
N TYR A 37 -26.05 -25.98 73.04
CA TYR A 37 -26.26 -25.35 74.35
C TYR A 37 -27.75 -25.39 74.70
N ARG A 38 -28.16 -26.36 75.52
CA ARG A 38 -29.57 -26.67 75.90
C ARG A 38 -30.46 -26.95 74.69
N PRO A 39 -30.31 -28.09 74.00
CA PRO A 39 -31.09 -28.35 72.81
C PRO A 39 -32.57 -28.54 73.16
N ALA A 40 -33.47 -28.12 72.27
CA ALA A 40 -34.91 -28.31 72.44
C ALA A 40 -35.34 -29.79 72.29
N ARG A 41 -34.44 -30.63 71.74
CA ARG A 41 -34.54 -32.08 71.57
C ARG A 41 -33.20 -32.70 71.95
N ILE A 42 -33.18 -33.97 72.37
CA ILE A 42 -31.90 -34.65 72.61
C ILE A 42 -31.24 -34.88 71.25
N GLU A 43 -30.28 -34.03 70.91
CA GLU A 43 -29.44 -34.18 69.71
C GLU A 43 -28.11 -34.81 70.12
N ALA A 44 -27.66 -35.78 69.32
CA ALA A 44 -26.36 -36.38 69.51
C ALA A 44 -25.28 -35.29 69.33
N PRO A 45 -24.22 -35.28 70.16
CA PRO A 45 -23.11 -34.36 69.98
C PRO A 45 -22.47 -34.56 68.60
N LEU A 46 -22.02 -33.47 68.00
CA LEU A 46 -21.21 -33.53 66.79
C LEU A 46 -19.77 -33.86 67.19
N HIS A 47 -19.19 -34.83 66.50
CA HIS A 47 -17.86 -35.36 66.79
C HIS A 47 -16.93 -35.11 65.61
N TRP A 48 -15.75 -34.54 65.89
CA TRP A 48 -14.68 -34.40 64.92
C TRP A 48 -13.39 -34.97 65.49
N ASP A 49 -12.98 -36.12 64.96
CA ASP A 49 -11.72 -36.80 65.32
C ASP A 49 -10.49 -35.97 64.92
N VAL A 50 -10.65 -35.10 63.92
CA VAL A 50 -9.62 -34.17 63.45
C VAL A 50 -10.25 -32.81 63.25
N PHE A 51 -9.83 -31.84 64.05
CA PHE A 51 -10.23 -30.45 63.91
C PHE A 51 -9.02 -29.54 63.79
N ARG A 52 -9.21 -28.36 63.19
CA ARG A 52 -8.16 -27.34 63.09
C ARG A 52 -8.63 -26.11 63.83
N VAL A 53 -7.93 -25.77 64.90
CA VAL A 53 -8.12 -24.48 65.57
C VAL A 53 -7.47 -23.40 64.75
N ARG A 54 -8.22 -22.33 64.50
CA ARG A 54 -7.69 -21.12 63.88
C ARG A 54 -7.94 -19.94 64.80
N LEU A 55 -6.86 -19.33 65.26
CA LEU A 55 -6.92 -18.07 65.99
C LEU A 55 -6.85 -16.94 64.97
N ALA A 56 -7.86 -16.07 64.98
CA ALA A 56 -7.92 -14.87 64.17
C ALA A 56 -8.54 -13.74 65.00
N PRO A 57 -8.15 -12.48 64.76
CA PRO A 57 -8.68 -11.34 65.52
C PRO A 57 -10.15 -11.06 65.21
N THR A 58 -10.68 -11.56 64.09
CA THR A 58 -12.08 -11.38 63.68
C THR A 58 -12.69 -12.67 63.14
N LEU A 59 -14.03 -12.79 63.21
CA LEU A 59 -14.75 -13.95 62.70
C LEU A 59 -14.56 -14.13 61.18
N TRP A 60 -14.55 -13.04 60.42
CA TRP A 60 -14.37 -13.12 58.97
C TRP A 60 -12.94 -13.51 58.60
N GLU A 61 -11.94 -13.19 59.41
CA GLU A 61 -10.58 -13.71 59.22
C GLU A 61 -10.44 -15.20 59.62
N ALA A 62 -11.27 -15.68 60.55
CA ALA A 62 -11.28 -17.07 60.99
C ALA A 62 -11.87 -18.01 59.91
N VAL A 63 -12.83 -17.53 59.13
CA VAL A 63 -13.49 -18.33 58.08
C VAL A 63 -12.54 -18.56 56.89
N ARG A 64 -12.54 -19.78 56.35
CA ARG A 64 -11.75 -20.12 55.15
C ARG A 64 -12.57 -19.84 53.89
N PRO A 65 -11.91 -19.45 52.79
CA PRO A 65 -12.53 -19.50 51.47
C PRO A 65 -13.01 -20.91 51.13
N LEU A 66 -14.11 -20.99 50.40
CA LEU A 66 -14.66 -22.24 49.87
C LEU A 66 -14.35 -22.34 48.38
N PRO A 67 -14.10 -23.54 47.84
CA PRO A 67 -13.98 -23.73 46.40
C PRO A 67 -15.24 -23.24 45.70
N ARG A 68 -15.08 -22.38 44.70
CA ARG A 68 -16.17 -21.90 43.87
C ARG A 68 -16.29 -22.79 42.64
N PRO A 69 -17.49 -23.30 42.30
CA PRO A 69 -17.66 -24.07 41.08
C PRO A 69 -17.47 -23.19 39.84
N GLY A 70 -16.68 -23.71 38.89
CA GLY A 70 -16.33 -23.02 37.65
C GLY A 70 -15.20 -22.00 37.78
N ASP A 71 -14.78 -21.45 36.64
CA ASP A 71 -13.68 -20.48 36.53
C ASP A 71 -14.19 -19.21 35.83
N PRO A 72 -15.00 -18.38 36.53
CA PRO A 72 -15.58 -17.18 35.93
C PRO A 72 -14.50 -16.16 35.60
N VAL A 73 -14.64 -15.46 34.47
CA VAL A 73 -13.74 -14.37 34.08
C VAL A 73 -13.97 -13.18 35.01
N PRO A 74 -13.03 -12.83 35.89
CA PRO A 74 -13.20 -11.71 36.81
C PRO A 74 -13.00 -10.37 36.09
N HIS A 75 -13.57 -9.30 36.64
CA HIS A 75 -13.33 -7.95 36.14
C HIS A 75 -11.93 -7.43 36.51
N GLU A 76 -11.41 -7.84 37.66
CA GLU A 76 -10.10 -7.44 38.19
C GLU A 76 -9.42 -8.67 38.81
N ALA A 77 -8.12 -8.81 38.56
CA ALA A 77 -7.28 -9.76 39.26
C ALA A 77 -5.95 -9.14 39.67
N CYS A 78 -5.32 -9.77 40.65
CA CYS A 78 -3.96 -9.48 41.03
C CYS A 78 -3.14 -10.77 41.12
N PHE A 79 -1.91 -10.72 40.62
CA PHE A 79 -0.93 -11.79 40.70
C PHE A 79 0.09 -11.43 41.78
N HIS A 80 0.21 -12.28 42.78
CA HIS A 80 1.22 -12.20 43.82
C HIS A 80 2.37 -13.14 43.47
N ALA A 81 3.59 -12.63 43.45
CA ALA A 81 4.77 -13.44 43.18
C ALA A 81 5.99 -12.89 43.93
N ALA A 82 6.91 -13.77 44.32
CA ALA A 82 8.20 -13.33 44.85
C ALA A 82 9.01 -12.60 43.76
N ARG A 83 9.78 -11.57 44.14
CA ARG A 83 10.61 -10.79 43.22
C ARG A 83 11.70 -11.66 42.57
N ASP A 84 12.41 -12.43 43.39
CA ASP A 84 13.55 -13.24 42.96
C ASP A 84 13.19 -14.63 42.37
N GLY A 85 11.92 -15.05 42.47
CA GLY A 85 11.47 -16.38 42.02
C GLY A 85 11.27 -16.53 40.50
N GLY A 86 11.52 -15.47 39.72
CA GLY A 86 11.28 -15.41 38.27
C GLY A 86 9.81 -15.46 37.83
N GLY A 87 8.88 -15.84 38.73
CA GLY A 87 7.44 -15.87 38.46
C GLY A 87 6.86 -14.50 38.14
N ALA A 88 7.27 -13.48 38.88
CA ALA A 88 6.88 -12.08 38.61
C ALA A 88 7.34 -11.64 37.22
N HIS A 89 8.61 -11.88 36.88
CA HIS A 89 9.20 -11.52 35.59
C HIS A 89 8.46 -12.20 34.43
N ARG A 90 8.27 -13.52 34.48
CA ARG A 90 7.52 -14.26 33.45
C ARG A 90 6.08 -13.78 33.31
N THR A 91 5.43 -13.39 34.41
CA THR A 91 4.07 -12.85 34.38
C THR A 91 4.04 -11.49 33.66
N ILE A 92 5.00 -10.61 33.97
CA ILE A 92 5.16 -9.31 33.31
C ILE A 92 5.45 -9.47 31.82
N GLU A 93 6.40 -10.33 31.43
CA GLU A 93 6.70 -10.61 30.02
C GLU A 93 5.47 -11.09 29.25
N ARG A 94 4.71 -12.00 29.85
CA ARG A 94 3.46 -12.52 29.29
C ARG A 94 2.40 -11.44 29.13
N LEU A 95 2.25 -10.55 30.11
CA LEU A 95 1.33 -9.42 30.02
C LEU A 95 1.70 -8.48 28.88
N LEU A 96 2.99 -8.13 28.77
CA LEU A 96 3.50 -7.29 27.68
C LEU A 96 3.30 -7.95 26.31
N ALA A 97 3.55 -9.26 26.20
CA ALA A 97 3.33 -10.02 24.97
C ALA A 97 1.85 -10.04 24.50
N LEU A 98 0.91 -9.88 25.43
CA LEU A 98 -0.52 -9.76 25.13
C LEU A 98 -0.98 -8.32 24.90
N GLY A 99 -0.07 -7.34 24.97
CA GLY A 99 -0.42 -5.93 24.91
C GLY A 99 -1.23 -5.46 26.13
N ARG A 100 -1.00 -6.06 27.32
CA ARG A 100 -1.59 -5.62 28.60
C ARG A 100 -0.64 -4.70 29.34
N ASP A 101 -0.51 -3.50 28.81
CA ASP A 101 0.29 -2.40 29.36
C ASP A 101 -0.43 -1.61 30.46
N ASP A 102 -1.73 -1.87 30.65
CA ASP A 102 -2.56 -1.31 31.71
C ASP A 102 -2.32 -1.92 33.09
N ALA A 103 -1.44 -2.92 33.19
CA ALA A 103 -1.11 -3.56 34.45
C ALA A 103 -0.30 -2.61 35.36
N THR A 104 -0.65 -2.59 36.64
CA THR A 104 0.08 -1.88 37.69
C THR A 104 0.87 -2.86 38.55
N VAL A 105 1.97 -2.40 39.12
CA VAL A 105 2.83 -3.17 40.01
C VAL A 105 2.93 -2.46 41.36
N THR A 106 2.72 -3.20 42.43
CA THR A 106 2.91 -2.75 43.81
C THR A 106 3.96 -3.62 44.48
N GLU A 107 4.97 -3.01 45.07
CA GLU A 107 5.95 -3.72 45.90
C GLU A 107 5.37 -3.96 47.30
N LEU A 108 5.42 -5.20 47.77
CA LEU A 108 5.01 -5.58 49.12
C LEU A 108 6.23 -5.71 50.04
N SER A 109 6.01 -5.52 51.33
CA SER A 109 7.01 -5.80 52.36
C SER A 109 7.38 -7.29 52.36
N GLY A 110 8.67 -7.60 52.27
CA GLY A 110 9.16 -8.99 52.20
C GLY A 110 9.46 -9.51 50.79
N ASP A 111 9.83 -8.62 49.86
CA ASP A 111 10.35 -8.96 48.53
C ASP A 111 9.35 -9.70 47.61
N ALA A 112 8.09 -9.28 47.68
CA ALA A 112 7.02 -9.76 46.81
C ALA A 112 6.44 -8.62 45.98
N LEU A 113 5.93 -8.98 44.81
CA LEU A 113 5.29 -8.09 43.86
C LEU A 113 3.82 -8.47 43.72
N LEU A 114 2.98 -7.44 43.66
CA LEU A 114 1.57 -7.54 43.32
C LEU A 114 1.36 -6.89 41.95
N ILE A 115 1.00 -7.69 40.95
CA ILE A 115 0.73 -7.22 39.59
C ILE A 115 -0.79 -7.20 39.40
N GLN A 116 -1.38 -6.02 39.23
CA GLN A 116 -2.84 -5.85 39.17
C GLN A 116 -3.26 -5.37 37.79
N LEU A 117 -4.43 -5.81 37.33
CA LEU A 117 -4.99 -5.37 36.06
C LEU A 117 -6.50 -5.58 36.00
N THR A 118 -7.13 -4.80 35.12
CA THR A 118 -8.53 -4.98 34.76
C THR A 118 -8.64 -5.99 33.61
N ALA A 119 -9.75 -6.72 33.52
CA ALA A 119 -9.99 -7.74 32.49
C ALA A 119 -8.78 -8.69 32.28
N PRO A 120 -8.35 -9.41 33.32
CA PRO A 120 -7.16 -10.27 33.26
C PRO A 120 -7.29 -11.38 32.21
N PRO A 121 -6.22 -11.69 31.46
CA PRO A 121 -6.20 -12.83 30.55
C PRO A 121 -6.47 -14.14 31.29
N LEU A 122 -7.52 -14.87 30.88
CA LEU A 122 -7.95 -16.09 31.57
C LEU A 122 -6.82 -17.14 31.66
N TYR A 123 -5.97 -17.25 30.63
CA TYR A 123 -4.87 -18.22 30.67
C TYR A 123 -3.86 -17.95 31.79
N LEU A 124 -3.63 -16.69 32.18
CA LEU A 124 -2.73 -16.36 33.29
C LEU A 124 -3.33 -16.76 34.64
N LEU A 125 -4.65 -16.61 34.79
CA LEU A 125 -5.38 -17.08 35.96
C LEU A 125 -5.33 -18.61 36.07
N MET A 126 -5.60 -19.30 34.96
CA MET A 126 -5.53 -20.77 34.90
C MET A 126 -4.12 -21.28 35.16
N ARG A 127 -3.10 -20.63 34.57
CA ARG A 127 -1.70 -21.02 34.79
C ARG A 127 -1.27 -20.85 36.24
N ALA A 128 -1.63 -19.74 36.90
CA ALA A 128 -1.33 -19.55 38.33
C ALA A 128 -2.03 -20.59 39.22
N LYS A 129 -3.17 -21.13 38.79
CA LYS A 129 -3.91 -22.20 39.50
C LYS A 129 -3.30 -23.59 39.24
N GLU A 130 -2.88 -23.87 38.01
CA GLU A 130 -2.42 -25.21 37.58
C GLU A 130 -0.92 -25.42 37.75
N GLN A 131 -0.11 -24.35 37.81
CA GLN A 131 1.35 -24.38 37.90
C GLN A 131 1.87 -23.64 39.15
N PRO A 132 1.55 -24.11 40.37
CA PRO A 132 1.98 -23.48 41.61
C PRO A 132 3.51 -23.39 41.76
N GLU A 133 4.26 -24.27 41.08
CA GLU A 133 5.72 -24.28 41.03
C GLU A 133 6.32 -23.03 40.37
N GLU A 134 5.55 -22.27 39.57
CA GLU A 134 6.01 -20.99 39.04
C GLU A 134 6.11 -19.89 40.11
N GLY A 135 5.58 -20.14 41.31
CA GLY A 135 5.63 -19.21 42.44
C GLY A 135 4.70 -18.00 42.29
N VAL A 136 3.67 -18.11 41.44
CA VAL A 136 2.68 -17.06 41.17
C VAL A 136 1.30 -17.49 41.67
N ARG A 137 0.65 -16.64 42.45
CA ARG A 137 -0.73 -16.86 42.93
C ARG A 137 -1.64 -15.79 42.36
N ALA A 138 -2.76 -16.20 41.76
CA ALA A 138 -3.78 -15.29 41.29
C ALA A 138 -4.86 -15.09 42.35
N TYR A 139 -5.26 -13.85 42.59
CA TYR A 139 -6.41 -13.49 43.40
C TYR A 139 -7.37 -12.65 42.58
N VAL A 140 -8.65 -12.82 42.85
CA VAL A 140 -9.74 -12.07 42.22
C VAL A 140 -10.43 -11.20 43.24
N ARG A 141 -10.83 -10.00 42.83
CA ARG A 141 -11.57 -9.10 43.69
C ARG A 141 -12.95 -9.64 43.96
N VAL A 142 -13.35 -9.67 45.23
CA VAL A 142 -14.68 -10.14 45.63
C VAL A 142 -15.54 -8.96 46.09
N GLY A 143 -16.71 -8.82 45.48
CA GLY A 143 -17.63 -7.71 45.74
C GLY A 143 -17.06 -6.37 45.26
N GLN A 144 -17.35 -5.31 46.00
CA GLN A 144 -16.95 -3.93 45.67
C GLN A 144 -15.82 -3.41 46.57
N GLY A 145 -15.24 -4.26 47.42
CA GLY A 145 -14.31 -3.86 48.48
C GLY A 145 -12.85 -4.15 48.16
N ASP A 146 -12.02 -4.08 49.21
CA ASP A 146 -10.57 -4.29 49.14
C ASP A 146 -10.17 -5.72 49.53
N LEU A 147 -11.10 -6.67 49.36
CA LEU A 147 -10.91 -8.09 49.64
C LEU A 147 -10.67 -8.84 48.33
N TRP A 148 -9.53 -9.53 48.27
CA TRP A 148 -9.13 -10.37 47.16
C TRP A 148 -9.00 -11.81 47.64
N VAL A 149 -9.51 -12.75 46.86
CA VAL A 149 -9.54 -14.18 47.22
C VAL A 149 -8.86 -14.97 46.13
N ALA A 150 -8.12 -16.02 46.50
CA ALA A 150 -7.47 -16.91 45.55
C ALA A 150 -8.42 -17.34 44.42
N PHE A 151 -7.93 -17.32 43.18
CA PHE A 151 -8.73 -17.67 42.02
C PHE A 151 -9.27 -19.11 42.14
N GLY A 152 -10.55 -19.31 41.82
CA GLY A 152 -11.27 -20.56 42.04
C GLY A 152 -11.89 -20.71 43.44
N TYR A 153 -11.80 -19.69 44.31
CA TYR A 153 -12.39 -19.70 45.65
C TYR A 153 -13.32 -18.49 45.86
N GLU A 154 -14.22 -18.61 46.83
CA GLU A 154 -15.07 -17.53 47.31
C GLU A 154 -15.01 -17.44 48.84
N HIS A 155 -15.14 -16.23 49.39
CA HIS A 155 -15.13 -16.03 50.83
C HIS A 155 -16.57 -15.94 51.38
N PRO A 156 -17.02 -16.84 52.29
CA PRO A 156 -18.41 -16.87 52.76
C PRO A 156 -18.90 -15.56 53.38
N LEU A 157 -17.98 -14.82 54.02
CA LEU A 157 -18.25 -13.53 54.64
C LEU A 157 -17.67 -12.36 53.84
N ALA A 158 -17.57 -12.48 52.51
CA ALA A 158 -16.94 -11.47 51.65
C ALA A 158 -17.51 -10.06 51.87
N VAL A 159 -18.83 -9.92 51.93
CA VAL A 159 -19.49 -8.62 52.12
C VAL A 159 -19.07 -7.94 53.44
N LEU A 160 -18.96 -8.71 54.52
CA LEU A 160 -18.54 -8.19 55.83
C LEU A 160 -17.05 -7.84 55.83
N GLY A 161 -16.21 -8.74 55.31
CA GLY A 161 -14.76 -8.52 55.21
C GLY A 161 -14.44 -7.29 54.35
N SER A 162 -15.03 -7.17 53.17
CA SER A 162 -14.92 -6.00 52.29
C SER A 162 -15.31 -4.70 52.97
N ARG A 163 -16.40 -4.68 53.74
CA ARG A 163 -16.83 -3.48 54.48
C ARG A 163 -15.84 -3.10 55.59
N SER A 164 -15.34 -4.09 56.34
CA SER A 164 -14.38 -3.89 57.42
C SER A 164 -13.04 -3.36 56.89
N LEU A 165 -12.51 -3.98 55.83
CA LEU A 165 -11.27 -3.59 55.18
C LEU A 165 -11.35 -2.16 54.65
N ARG A 166 -12.45 -1.80 53.98
CA ARG A 166 -12.67 -0.43 53.50
C ARG A 166 -12.71 0.59 54.65
N ALA A 167 -13.38 0.27 55.76
CA ALA A 167 -13.44 1.15 56.93
C ALA A 167 -12.04 1.40 57.55
N GLN A 168 -11.18 0.39 57.47
CA GLN A 168 -9.78 0.47 57.93
C GLN A 168 -8.83 1.04 56.88
N ARG A 169 -9.30 1.31 55.65
CA ARG A 169 -8.47 1.64 54.48
C ARG A 169 -7.35 0.64 54.23
N ARG A 170 -7.66 -0.65 54.39
CA ARG A 170 -6.71 -1.75 54.19
C ARG A 170 -7.16 -2.62 53.04
N ARG A 171 -6.19 -3.22 52.35
CA ARG A 171 -6.41 -4.25 51.33
C ARG A 171 -5.89 -5.58 51.83
N ALA A 172 -6.57 -6.67 51.50
CA ALA A 172 -6.15 -8.00 51.89
C ALA A 172 -6.34 -9.04 50.78
N LEU A 173 -5.41 -9.98 50.70
CA LEU A 173 -5.41 -11.16 49.85
C LEU A 173 -5.64 -12.39 50.73
N VAL A 174 -6.54 -13.29 50.34
CA VAL A 174 -6.84 -14.53 51.07
C VAL A 174 -6.51 -15.74 50.22
N ASP A 175 -5.61 -16.56 50.72
CA ASP A 175 -5.22 -17.82 50.10
C ASP A 175 -6.32 -18.89 50.23
N ALA A 176 -6.22 -19.94 49.40
CA ALA A 176 -7.09 -21.11 49.45
C ALA A 176 -7.09 -21.84 50.80
N ASP A 177 -5.96 -21.84 51.52
CA ASP A 177 -5.84 -22.44 52.85
C ASP A 177 -6.41 -21.53 53.97
N GLY A 178 -6.82 -20.32 53.59
CA GLY A 178 -7.34 -19.28 54.46
C GLY A 178 -6.32 -18.24 54.87
N THR A 179 -5.03 -18.38 54.57
CA THR A 179 -3.97 -17.45 55.01
C THR A 179 -4.23 -16.02 54.49
N TRP A 180 -4.09 -15.03 55.37
CA TRP A 180 -4.34 -13.62 55.07
C TRP A 180 -3.02 -12.88 54.84
N HIS A 181 -2.95 -12.15 53.72
CA HIS A 181 -1.87 -11.21 53.42
C HIS A 181 -2.46 -9.81 53.37
N PHE A 182 -1.91 -8.90 54.17
CA PHE A 182 -2.37 -7.52 54.17
C PHE A 182 -1.40 -6.67 53.36
N VAL A 183 -1.95 -5.86 52.46
CA VAL A 183 -1.18 -4.89 51.68
C VAL A 183 -1.08 -3.61 52.50
N ASP A 184 0.13 -3.05 52.57
CA ASP A 184 0.39 -1.79 53.26
C ASP A 184 -0.44 -0.66 52.62
N PRO A 185 -1.19 0.15 53.39
CA PRO A 185 -1.94 1.28 52.86
C PRO A 185 -1.07 2.32 52.13
N ASP A 186 0.22 2.41 52.46
CA ASP A 186 1.16 3.36 51.84
C ASP A 186 1.89 2.75 50.62
N ALA A 187 1.60 1.50 50.27
CA ALA A 187 2.18 0.85 49.10
C ALA A 187 1.73 1.56 47.81
N GLN A 188 2.70 2.00 47.01
CA GLN A 188 2.43 2.75 45.78
C GLN A 188 2.19 1.79 44.61
N GLU A 189 1.06 1.99 43.92
CA GLU A 189 0.82 1.41 42.61
C GLU A 189 1.60 2.19 41.55
N ARG A 190 2.42 1.48 40.77
CA ARG A 190 3.24 2.03 39.70
C ARG A 190 2.88 1.38 38.37
N SER A 191 3.24 2.01 37.26
CA SER A 191 3.08 1.39 35.95
C SER A 191 4.00 0.18 35.83
N ILE A 192 3.61 -0.83 35.05
CA ILE A 192 4.50 -1.96 34.71
C ILE A 192 5.83 -1.46 34.11
N TYR A 193 5.81 -0.34 33.37
CA TYR A 193 7.00 0.26 32.78
C TYR A 193 7.98 0.88 33.80
N ASP A 194 7.51 1.25 34.99
CA ASP A 194 8.37 1.84 36.03
C ASP A 194 9.27 0.78 36.68
N VAL A 195 8.96 -0.51 36.49
CA VAL A 195 9.66 -1.66 37.09
C VAL A 195 10.48 -2.43 36.04
N LEU A 196 10.37 -2.07 34.76
CA LEU A 196 11.06 -2.75 33.66
C LEU A 196 12.45 -2.15 33.41
N GLU A 197 13.47 -3.01 33.43
CA GLU A 197 14.77 -2.69 32.84
C GLU A 197 14.86 -3.35 31.44
N THR A 198 14.64 -2.56 30.38
CA THR A 198 14.71 -3.08 29.01
C THR A 198 16.16 -3.19 28.56
N ARG A 199 16.59 -4.39 28.14
CA ARG A 199 17.89 -4.62 27.51
C ARG A 199 17.67 -5.16 26.09
N PHE A 200 18.31 -4.54 25.11
CA PHE A 200 18.33 -5.02 23.73
C PHE A 200 19.75 -5.48 23.39
N GLU A 201 19.97 -6.79 23.46
CA GLU A 201 21.24 -7.43 23.13
C GLU A 201 21.18 -7.98 21.71
N ALA A 202 21.61 -7.17 20.74
CA ALA A 202 21.76 -7.61 19.36
C ALA A 202 23.15 -7.25 18.85
N ARG A 203 23.74 -8.18 18.09
CA ARG A 203 24.99 -7.89 17.36
C ARG A 203 24.67 -6.91 16.23
N ALA A 204 25.05 -5.66 16.43
CA ALA A 204 24.99 -4.66 15.36
C ALA A 204 25.91 -5.10 14.23
N ALA A 205 25.31 -5.46 13.09
CA ALA A 205 26.05 -5.66 11.85
C ALA A 205 26.10 -4.30 11.14
N GLU A 206 27.28 -3.70 11.07
CA GLU A 206 27.52 -2.53 10.24
C GLU A 206 27.70 -3.00 8.79
N TRP A 207 26.72 -2.70 7.95
CA TRP A 207 26.76 -3.00 6.53
C TRP A 207 27.39 -1.82 5.81
N THR A 208 28.58 -2.03 5.22
CA THR A 208 29.19 -1.04 4.34
C THR A 208 28.74 -1.29 2.90
N PRO A 209 28.39 -0.25 2.12
CA PRO A 209 28.06 -0.42 0.71
C PRO A 209 29.29 -0.97 -0.03
N ALA A 210 29.19 -2.22 -0.50
CA ALA A 210 30.19 -2.77 -1.40
C ALA A 210 29.95 -2.25 -2.83
N PRO A 211 31.00 -1.91 -3.59
CA PRO A 211 30.83 -1.61 -5.01
C PRO A 211 30.19 -2.82 -5.70
N ALA A 212 29.13 -2.58 -6.46
CA ALA A 212 28.44 -3.62 -7.20
C ALA A 212 29.40 -4.27 -8.20
N ALA A 213 29.87 -5.47 -7.89
CA ALA A 213 30.80 -6.23 -8.73
C ALA A 213 30.16 -6.67 -10.06
N GLU A 214 28.83 -6.82 -10.08
CA GLU A 214 28.10 -7.35 -11.22
C GLU A 214 27.17 -6.30 -11.83
N ARG A 215 27.41 -6.00 -13.10
CA ARG A 215 26.47 -5.25 -13.94
C ARG A 215 25.59 -6.26 -14.68
N PHE A 216 24.28 -6.23 -14.44
CA PHE A 216 23.33 -7.05 -15.17
C PHE A 216 23.15 -6.51 -16.59
N ARG A 217 23.37 -7.36 -17.60
CA ARG A 217 23.07 -7.02 -19.00
C ARG A 217 21.58 -7.18 -19.22
N VAL A 218 20.91 -6.09 -19.56
CA VAL A 218 19.48 -6.10 -19.91
C VAL A 218 19.32 -5.72 -21.38
N THR A 219 18.78 -6.63 -22.18
CA THR A 219 18.55 -6.41 -23.62
C THR A 219 17.27 -5.59 -23.83
N LEU A 220 17.39 -4.50 -24.59
CA LEU A 220 16.23 -3.72 -25.05
C LEU A 220 15.51 -4.46 -26.18
N ARG A 221 14.17 -4.46 -26.13
CA ARG A 221 13.31 -5.01 -27.18
C ARG A 221 12.19 -4.05 -27.53
N LEU A 222 11.69 -4.15 -28.76
CA LEU A 222 10.45 -3.51 -29.16
C LEU A 222 9.25 -4.34 -28.70
N ALA A 223 8.23 -3.67 -28.19
CA ALA A 223 6.99 -4.28 -27.75
C ALA A 223 5.79 -3.46 -28.22
N PRO A 224 4.57 -4.03 -28.23
CA PRO A 224 3.36 -3.31 -28.63
C PRO A 224 3.11 -2.04 -27.81
N ALA A 225 2.61 -1.00 -28.49
CA ALA A 225 2.25 0.31 -27.96
C ALA A 225 1.03 0.89 -28.73
N PRO A 226 0.39 1.95 -28.21
CA PRO A 226 -0.66 2.65 -28.95
C PRO A 226 -0.18 3.15 -30.31
N VAL A 227 -1.04 3.02 -31.32
CA VAL A 227 -0.80 3.52 -32.67
C VAL A 227 -0.92 5.04 -32.65
N VAL A 228 0.06 5.72 -33.27
CA VAL A 228 0.13 7.17 -33.40
C VAL A 228 0.43 7.51 -34.87
N ASP A 229 0.13 8.75 -35.29
CA ASP A 229 0.37 9.16 -36.67
C ASP A 229 1.88 9.17 -36.98
N PRO A 230 2.32 8.53 -38.08
CA PRO A 230 3.72 8.55 -38.51
C PRO A 230 4.17 9.95 -38.92
N GLU A 231 5.45 10.23 -38.71
CA GLU A 231 6.12 11.49 -39.06
C GLU A 231 7.30 11.28 -40.01
N LEU A 232 7.79 10.05 -40.11
CA LEU A 232 9.01 9.72 -40.84
C LEU A 232 8.87 8.38 -41.56
N TRP A 233 9.43 8.27 -42.76
CA TRP A 233 9.49 7.03 -43.53
C TRP A 233 10.91 6.78 -44.01
N LEU A 234 11.34 5.53 -43.91
CA LEU A 234 12.58 5.03 -44.48
C LEU A 234 12.25 4.28 -45.78
N LEU A 235 12.72 4.81 -46.90
CA LEU A 235 12.41 4.35 -48.24
C LEU A 235 13.67 3.84 -48.93
N ASP A 236 13.55 2.70 -49.61
CA ASP A 236 14.52 2.28 -50.61
C ASP A 236 14.28 3.06 -51.92
N PRO A 237 15.18 2.98 -52.93
CA PRO A 237 15.01 3.72 -54.18
C PRO A 237 13.70 3.42 -54.91
N GLU A 238 13.24 2.16 -54.90
CA GLU A 238 12.00 1.75 -55.58
C GLU A 238 10.76 2.38 -54.92
N ARG A 239 10.68 2.32 -53.59
CA ARG A 239 9.58 2.92 -52.81
C ARG A 239 9.62 4.43 -52.85
N PHE A 240 10.81 5.02 -52.97
CA PHE A 240 10.93 6.45 -53.15
C PHE A 240 10.35 6.89 -54.51
N LEU A 241 10.58 6.13 -55.59
CA LEU A 241 9.94 6.38 -56.89
C LEU A 241 8.42 6.15 -56.84
N ALA A 242 7.94 5.21 -56.03
CA ALA A 242 6.52 4.98 -55.81
C ALA A 242 5.76 6.17 -55.17
N LEU A 243 6.46 7.23 -54.76
CA LEU A 243 5.84 8.49 -54.33
C LEU A 243 5.28 9.34 -55.48
N GLU A 244 5.61 9.04 -56.75
CA GLU A 244 5.18 9.82 -57.91
C GLU A 244 3.67 10.14 -57.93
N PRO A 245 2.75 9.17 -57.72
CA PRO A 245 1.31 9.47 -57.68
C PRO A 245 0.91 10.40 -56.52
N LEU A 246 1.64 10.32 -55.39
CA LEU A 246 1.43 11.22 -54.27
C LEU A 246 1.79 12.65 -54.67
N VAL A 247 2.96 12.80 -55.30
CA VAL A 247 3.51 14.09 -55.71
C VAL A 247 2.59 14.75 -56.73
N GLU A 248 2.08 14.01 -57.71
CA GLU A 248 1.13 14.51 -58.71
C GLU A 248 -0.21 14.96 -58.10
N SER A 249 -0.67 14.28 -57.05
CA SER A 249 -1.96 14.55 -56.40
C SER A 249 -1.92 15.65 -55.34
N MET A 250 -0.73 16.05 -54.87
CA MET A 250 -0.56 17.00 -53.77
C MET A 250 -0.32 18.43 -54.25
N PRO A 251 -0.97 19.44 -53.67
CA PRO A 251 -0.65 20.83 -53.96
C PRO A 251 0.73 21.21 -53.41
N ASP A 252 1.39 22.19 -54.03
CA ASP A 252 2.68 22.75 -53.64
C ASP A 252 2.84 23.01 -52.13
N ALA A 253 1.78 23.50 -51.48
CA ALA A 253 1.77 23.82 -50.06
C ALA A 253 1.85 22.56 -49.18
N GLU A 254 1.32 21.42 -49.63
CA GLU A 254 1.45 20.13 -48.97
C GLU A 254 2.82 19.51 -49.24
N LEU A 255 3.34 19.59 -50.47
CA LEU A 255 4.68 19.11 -50.82
C LEU A 255 5.78 19.82 -50.03
N ALA A 256 5.63 21.12 -49.79
CA ALA A 256 6.57 21.90 -48.98
C ALA A 256 6.59 21.50 -47.49
N ARG A 257 5.65 20.66 -47.03
CA ARG A 257 5.65 20.10 -45.68
C ARG A 257 6.49 18.83 -45.56
N PHE A 258 6.94 18.25 -46.66
CA PHE A 258 7.81 17.09 -46.61
C PHE A 258 9.25 17.49 -46.87
N THR A 259 10.16 16.94 -46.08
CA THR A 259 11.60 16.98 -46.38
C THR A 259 12.06 15.60 -46.83
N VAL A 260 12.98 15.60 -47.79
CA VAL A 260 13.66 14.41 -48.27
C VAL A 260 15.14 14.58 -47.98
N SER A 261 15.74 13.54 -47.40
CA SER A 261 17.20 13.40 -47.39
C SER A 261 17.62 12.08 -48.00
N ARG A 262 18.66 12.15 -48.83
CA ARG A 262 19.30 10.97 -49.43
C ARG A 262 20.48 10.59 -48.55
N ASN A 263 20.48 9.33 -48.09
CA ASN A 263 21.49 8.83 -47.17
C ASN A 263 22.14 7.58 -47.78
N ALA A 264 23.45 7.62 -48.00
CA ALA A 264 24.21 6.45 -48.45
C ALA A 264 24.73 5.68 -47.23
N GLY A 265 24.44 4.38 -47.16
CA GLY A 265 24.89 3.51 -46.09
C GLY A 265 25.41 2.16 -46.59
N PRO A 266 25.89 1.30 -45.67
CA PRO A 266 26.41 -0.03 -46.02
C PRO A 266 25.34 -0.96 -46.62
N GLN A 267 24.05 -0.67 -46.38
CA GLN A 267 22.91 -1.40 -46.94
C GLN A 267 22.37 -0.75 -48.24
N GLY A 268 23.13 0.17 -48.85
CA GLY A 268 22.73 0.91 -50.05
C GLY A 268 22.21 2.32 -49.77
N THR A 269 21.63 2.94 -50.81
CA THR A 269 21.03 4.28 -50.70
C THR A 269 19.63 4.17 -50.08
N ARG A 270 19.36 4.94 -49.03
CA ARG A 270 18.03 5.11 -48.44
C ARG A 270 17.60 6.56 -48.49
N TYR A 271 16.30 6.77 -48.69
CA TYR A 271 15.66 8.07 -48.65
C TYR A 271 14.86 8.18 -47.35
N VAL A 272 15.06 9.27 -46.63
CA VAL A 272 14.28 9.59 -45.44
C VAL A 272 13.30 10.67 -45.84
N LEU A 273 12.02 10.32 -45.85
CA LEU A 273 10.93 11.26 -46.01
C LEU A 273 10.42 11.65 -44.62
N GLN A 274 10.35 12.94 -44.32
CA GLN A 274 9.85 13.41 -43.03
C GLN A 274 8.76 14.47 -43.24
N GLU A 275 7.64 14.32 -42.54
CA GLU A 275 6.60 15.34 -42.46
C GLU A 275 6.97 16.40 -41.41
N LEU A 276 7.05 17.66 -41.82
CA LEU A 276 7.15 18.82 -40.95
C LEU A 276 5.78 19.08 -40.31
N VAL A 277 5.58 18.49 -39.13
CA VAL A 277 4.34 18.63 -38.36
C VAL A 277 4.17 20.08 -37.89
N ARG A 278 3.05 20.70 -38.26
CA ARG A 278 2.66 22.04 -37.81
C ARG A 278 1.42 21.94 -36.92
N PRO A 279 1.35 22.74 -35.83
CA PRO A 279 0.16 22.76 -34.98
C PRO A 279 -1.05 23.23 -35.80
N ASN A 280 -2.22 22.63 -35.54
CA ASN A 280 -3.52 22.94 -36.16
C ASN A 280 -3.63 22.68 -37.67
N VAL A 281 -2.76 21.85 -38.24
CA VAL A 281 -2.85 21.40 -39.64
C VAL A 281 -3.03 19.89 -39.67
N SER A 282 -3.95 19.39 -40.51
CA SER A 282 -4.19 17.96 -40.67
C SER A 282 -2.91 17.23 -41.09
N ARG A 283 -2.65 16.11 -40.42
CA ARG A 283 -1.53 15.20 -40.71
C ARG A 283 -1.73 14.54 -42.06
N LEU A 284 -0.65 14.44 -42.84
CA LEU A 284 -0.68 13.80 -44.16
C LEU A 284 -0.07 12.40 -44.15
N GLY A 285 0.60 12.00 -43.06
CA GLY A 285 1.28 10.71 -42.96
C GLY A 285 0.42 9.47 -43.19
N VAL A 286 -0.89 9.50 -42.90
CA VAL A 286 -1.79 8.37 -43.20
C VAL A 286 -1.85 8.10 -44.71
N ARG A 287 -1.94 9.14 -45.55
CA ARG A 287 -1.95 9.01 -47.01
C ARG A 287 -0.65 8.42 -47.56
N VAL A 288 0.47 8.75 -46.91
CA VAL A 288 1.80 8.22 -47.27
C VAL A 288 1.88 6.72 -46.95
N ASN A 289 1.42 6.31 -45.76
CA ASN A 289 1.34 4.89 -45.39
C ASN A 289 0.44 4.11 -46.37
N ASP A 290 -0.74 4.63 -46.68
CA ASP A 290 -1.71 3.97 -47.55
C ASP A 290 -1.16 3.75 -48.97
N LEU A 291 -0.42 4.72 -49.50
CA LEU A 291 0.19 4.61 -50.83
C LEU A 291 1.37 3.64 -50.84
N LEU A 292 2.29 3.77 -49.89
CA LEU A 292 3.55 3.02 -49.90
C LEU A 292 3.41 1.61 -49.33
N GLY A 293 2.34 1.33 -48.58
CA GLY A 293 2.12 0.05 -47.91
C GLY A 293 3.18 -0.27 -46.83
N VAL A 294 3.92 0.73 -46.36
CA VAL A 294 4.98 0.57 -45.35
C VAL A 294 4.63 1.30 -44.06
N PRO A 295 4.93 0.70 -42.88
CA PRO A 295 4.70 1.37 -41.61
C PRO A 295 5.71 2.50 -41.44
N GLY A 296 5.20 3.73 -41.26
CA GLY A 296 6.01 4.87 -40.86
C GLY A 296 6.50 4.78 -39.42
N TYR A 297 7.34 5.74 -39.06
CA TYR A 297 7.94 5.89 -37.75
C TYR A 297 7.40 7.16 -37.07
N ALA A 298 7.24 7.09 -35.75
CA ALA A 298 6.81 8.22 -34.93
C ALA A 298 7.85 8.53 -33.86
N ARG A 299 7.90 9.79 -33.44
CA ARG A 299 8.83 10.24 -32.42
C ARG A 299 8.57 9.53 -31.09
N ALA A 300 9.62 9.02 -30.46
CA ALA A 300 9.54 8.40 -29.15
C ALA A 300 9.16 9.45 -28.09
N PRO A 301 8.22 9.16 -27.18
CA PRO A 301 7.79 10.12 -26.18
C PRO A 301 8.93 10.46 -25.22
N GLY A 302 9.28 11.75 -25.16
CA GLY A 302 10.24 12.29 -24.19
C GLY A 302 11.71 12.09 -24.53
N VAL A 303 12.05 11.56 -25.72
CA VAL A 303 13.43 11.54 -26.22
C VAL A 303 13.47 12.17 -27.60
N ASP A 304 14.18 13.30 -27.66
CA ASP A 304 14.34 14.06 -28.89
C ASP A 304 15.11 13.24 -29.93
N ASN A 305 14.80 13.44 -31.21
CA ASN A 305 15.45 12.80 -32.35
C ASN A 305 15.35 11.27 -32.42
N LEU A 306 14.67 10.60 -31.49
CA LEU A 306 14.42 9.15 -31.54
C LEU A 306 13.09 8.84 -32.22
N TYR A 307 13.10 7.97 -33.21
CA TYR A 307 11.93 7.50 -33.94
C TYR A 307 11.78 5.99 -33.83
N LEU A 308 10.57 5.53 -33.51
CA LEU A 308 10.20 4.12 -33.35
C LEU A 308 9.12 3.75 -34.36
N PRO A 309 8.99 2.47 -34.73
CA PRO A 309 7.91 2.03 -35.60
C PRO A 309 6.57 2.33 -34.93
N VAL A 310 5.60 2.82 -35.70
CA VAL A 310 4.27 3.11 -35.17
C VAL A 310 3.67 1.87 -34.48
N GLY A 311 3.10 2.07 -33.29
CA GLY A 311 2.55 0.98 -32.49
C GLY A 311 3.61 0.15 -31.74
N ARG A 312 4.87 0.60 -31.67
CA ARG A 312 5.93 -0.03 -30.88
C ARG A 312 6.55 0.91 -29.84
N ARG A 313 7.09 0.33 -28.76
CA ARG A 313 7.86 0.99 -27.71
C ARG A 313 9.04 0.15 -27.25
N LEU A 314 10.07 0.79 -26.69
CA LEU A 314 11.21 0.10 -26.09
C LEU A 314 10.89 -0.42 -24.68
N ILE A 315 11.26 -1.66 -24.40
CA ILE A 315 11.14 -2.31 -23.08
C ILE A 315 12.48 -2.99 -22.73
N PRO A 316 12.97 -2.88 -21.48
CA PRO A 316 12.41 -2.10 -20.37
C PRO A 316 12.43 -0.58 -20.60
N ALA A 317 11.57 0.13 -19.88
CA ALA A 317 11.59 1.59 -19.87
C ALA A 317 12.87 2.06 -19.18
N MET A 318 13.66 2.89 -19.87
CA MET A 318 14.88 3.48 -19.33
C MET A 318 14.68 4.96 -19.03
N ARG A 319 15.58 5.54 -18.23
CA ARG A 319 15.62 6.99 -18.07
C ARG A 319 16.00 7.64 -19.40
N ARG A 320 15.49 8.86 -19.62
CA ARG A 320 15.71 9.60 -20.87
C ARG A 320 17.20 9.77 -21.17
N ASP A 321 18.00 10.18 -20.18
CA ASP A 321 19.43 10.43 -20.36
C ASP A 321 20.23 9.14 -20.61
N GLU A 322 19.83 8.03 -20.00
CA GLU A 322 20.42 6.71 -20.30
C GLU A 322 20.10 6.25 -21.72
N LEU A 323 18.86 6.49 -22.19
CA LEU A 323 18.47 6.15 -23.56
C LEU A 323 19.20 7.03 -24.59
N ARG A 324 19.36 8.32 -24.30
CA ARG A 324 20.14 9.25 -25.12
C ARG A 324 21.60 8.81 -25.24
N ALA A 325 22.22 8.48 -24.10
CA ALA A 325 23.60 8.01 -24.05
C ALA A 325 23.79 6.66 -24.77
N LEU A 326 22.85 5.72 -24.59
CA LEU A 326 22.92 4.38 -25.18
C LEU A 326 22.77 4.41 -26.71
N LEU A 327 21.81 5.19 -27.22
CA LEU A 327 21.48 5.24 -28.65
C LEU A 327 22.22 6.36 -29.40
N GLY A 328 22.96 7.21 -28.69
CA GLY A 328 23.74 8.30 -29.29
C GLY A 328 22.89 9.42 -29.91
N THR A 329 21.67 9.65 -29.40
CA THR A 329 20.74 10.64 -29.98
C THR A 329 21.26 12.08 -29.91
N ASP A 330 22.21 12.36 -29.02
CA ASP A 330 22.81 13.70 -28.88
C ASP A 330 23.75 14.07 -30.04
N ARG A 331 24.23 13.07 -30.78
CA ARG A 331 25.18 13.22 -31.89
C ARG A 331 24.54 13.02 -33.26
N ALA A 332 23.26 12.73 -33.28
CA ALA A 332 22.51 12.42 -34.50
C ALA A 332 21.29 13.32 -34.60
N ARG A 333 21.02 13.81 -35.81
CA ARG A 333 19.82 14.58 -36.11
C ARG A 333 18.56 13.71 -36.03
N ALA A 334 18.67 12.43 -36.39
CA ALA A 334 17.62 11.45 -36.15
C ALA A 334 18.21 10.05 -35.94
N VAL A 335 17.64 9.31 -34.99
CA VAL A 335 17.93 7.91 -34.71
C VAL A 335 16.64 7.14 -34.88
N ILE A 336 16.65 6.16 -35.77
CA ILE A 336 15.47 5.37 -36.12
C ILE A 336 15.74 3.93 -35.73
N VAL A 337 14.86 3.36 -34.90
CA VAL A 337 14.91 1.94 -34.55
C VAL A 337 13.98 1.18 -35.49
N THR A 338 14.51 0.25 -36.27
CA THR A 338 13.75 -0.64 -37.16
C THR A 338 13.80 -2.07 -36.65
N GLU A 339 12.87 -2.93 -37.08
CA GLU A 339 13.00 -4.38 -36.94
C GLU A 339 13.52 -4.94 -38.26
N ASP A 340 14.65 -5.65 -38.20
CA ASP A 340 15.16 -6.47 -39.29
C ASP A 340 14.97 -7.96 -38.94
N SER A 341 15.30 -8.89 -39.85
CA SER A 341 15.21 -10.33 -39.60
C SER A 341 15.97 -10.79 -38.34
N ASP A 342 17.03 -10.08 -37.99
CA ASP A 342 17.93 -10.40 -36.86
C ASP A 342 17.59 -9.63 -35.57
N GLY A 343 16.50 -8.84 -35.57
CA GLY A 343 16.04 -8.07 -34.41
C GLY A 343 16.14 -6.55 -34.61
N PRO A 344 16.10 -5.75 -33.52
CA PRO A 344 16.09 -4.30 -33.63
C PRO A 344 17.43 -3.79 -34.18
N CYS A 345 17.35 -3.06 -35.29
CA CYS A 345 18.48 -2.40 -35.94
C CYS A 345 18.34 -0.87 -35.79
N LEU A 346 19.47 -0.18 -35.70
CA LEU A 346 19.53 1.26 -35.50
C LEU A 346 20.08 1.95 -36.74
N VAL A 347 19.31 2.91 -37.26
CA VAL A 347 19.71 3.79 -38.36
C VAL A 347 19.92 5.18 -37.78
N SER A 348 21.16 5.66 -37.79
CA SER A 348 21.52 6.99 -37.30
C SER A 348 21.82 7.93 -38.45
N LEU A 349 21.22 9.12 -38.43
CA LEU A 349 21.41 10.20 -39.41
C LEU A 349 22.15 11.34 -38.73
N ALA A 350 23.44 11.49 -39.03
CA ALA A 350 24.28 12.54 -38.44
C ALA A 350 23.99 13.90 -39.09
N ASP A 351 24.27 14.02 -40.39
CA ASP A 351 24.12 15.26 -41.17
C ASP A 351 23.37 14.99 -42.48
N PRO A 352 22.04 14.75 -42.46
CA PRO A 352 21.29 14.56 -43.69
C PRO A 352 21.22 15.87 -44.49
N GLU A 353 21.63 15.81 -45.76
CA GLU A 353 21.35 16.87 -46.73
C GLU A 353 19.84 16.87 -47.03
N GLU A 354 19.11 17.74 -46.33
CA GLU A 354 17.67 17.85 -46.45
C GLU A 354 17.26 18.90 -47.47
N SER A 355 16.35 18.52 -48.36
CA SER A 355 15.65 19.42 -49.26
C SER A 355 14.14 19.24 -49.08
N THR A 356 13.35 20.27 -49.37
CA THR A 356 11.88 20.06 -49.41
C THR A 356 11.56 19.12 -50.57
N LEU A 357 10.52 18.28 -50.43
CA LEU A 357 10.10 17.38 -51.50
C LEU A 357 9.76 18.16 -52.77
N ARG A 358 9.18 19.37 -52.63
CA ARG A 358 9.00 20.31 -53.74
C ARG A 358 10.31 20.64 -54.46
N SER A 359 11.31 21.13 -53.72
CA SER A 359 12.61 21.51 -54.30
C SER A 359 13.34 20.31 -54.91
N TRP A 360 13.15 19.13 -54.34
CA TRP A 360 13.69 17.89 -54.88
C TRP A 360 13.03 17.51 -56.20
N VAL A 361 11.70 17.62 -56.31
CA VAL A 361 10.95 17.39 -57.56
C VAL A 361 11.37 18.39 -58.63
N GLU A 362 11.50 19.68 -58.26
CA GLU A 362 12.00 20.72 -59.16
C GLU A 362 13.44 20.41 -59.63
N TYR A 363 14.32 19.98 -58.71
CA TYR A 363 15.68 19.55 -59.04
C TYR A 363 15.69 18.34 -59.98
N ALA A 364 14.95 17.27 -59.66
CA ALA A 364 14.89 16.06 -60.47
C ALA A 364 14.33 16.37 -61.88
N ALA A 365 13.32 17.22 -61.98
CA ALA A 365 12.76 17.66 -63.26
C ALA A 365 13.75 18.50 -64.10
N ILE A 366 14.66 19.25 -63.46
CA ILE A 366 15.67 20.08 -64.14
C ILE A 366 16.94 19.26 -64.49
N ASP A 367 17.41 18.40 -63.60
CA ASP A 367 18.64 17.61 -63.77
C ASP A 367 18.42 16.48 -64.79
N HIS A 368 17.30 15.75 -64.70
CA HIS A 368 16.92 14.79 -65.73
C HIS A 368 16.57 15.44 -67.05
N ARG A 369 16.26 16.75 -67.11
CA ARG A 369 16.09 17.44 -68.40
C ARG A 369 17.41 17.54 -69.16
N MET A 370 18.55 17.76 -68.51
CA MET A 370 19.85 17.73 -69.19
C MET A 370 20.27 16.33 -69.64
N GLU A 371 19.88 15.30 -68.88
CA GLU A 371 20.15 13.90 -69.22
C GLU A 371 19.20 13.37 -70.32
N LEU A 372 17.94 13.78 -70.28
CA LEU A 372 16.93 13.53 -71.33
C LEU A 372 17.25 14.32 -72.60
N ASP A 373 17.68 15.58 -72.51
CA ASP A 373 18.15 16.37 -73.66
C ASP A 373 19.37 15.70 -74.30
N ARG A 374 20.31 15.14 -73.52
CA ARG A 374 21.42 14.31 -74.04
C ARG A 374 20.97 13.00 -74.68
N LEU A 375 19.93 12.35 -74.15
CA LEU A 375 19.34 11.14 -74.72
C LEU A 375 18.58 11.44 -76.03
N VAL A 376 17.91 12.58 -76.11
CA VAL A 376 17.24 13.11 -77.31
C VAL A 376 18.27 13.51 -78.37
N GLU A 377 19.37 14.19 -77.99
CA GLU A 377 20.49 14.50 -78.89
C GLU A 377 21.23 13.23 -79.37
N ARG A 378 21.29 12.17 -78.55
CA ARG A 378 21.82 10.85 -78.96
C ARG A 378 20.85 10.04 -79.82
N SER A 379 19.58 10.42 -79.87
CA SER A 379 18.57 9.82 -80.74
C SER A 379 18.22 10.74 -81.91
N VAL A 380 19.26 11.36 -82.51
CA VAL A 380 19.20 11.78 -83.91
C VAL A 380 19.16 10.50 -84.76
N PHE A 381 17.94 10.07 -85.09
CA PHE A 381 17.71 9.06 -86.11
C PHE A 381 18.23 9.59 -87.45
N ASP A 382 19.35 9.03 -87.92
CA ASP A 382 19.68 9.00 -89.34
C ASP A 382 18.62 8.11 -90.01
N TRP A 383 17.61 8.73 -90.63
CA TRP A 383 16.63 8.01 -91.42
C TRP A 383 17.26 7.66 -92.78
N PRO A 384 17.52 6.39 -93.11
CA PRO A 384 17.82 6.03 -94.49
C PRO A 384 16.60 6.39 -95.35
N GLU A 385 16.85 6.90 -96.57
CA GLU A 385 15.83 7.29 -97.54
C GLU A 385 14.76 6.19 -97.69
N LEU A 386 13.64 6.34 -96.99
CA LEU A 386 12.49 5.50 -97.20
C LEU A 386 11.76 6.04 -98.42
N ALA A 387 11.83 5.30 -99.52
CA ALA A 387 10.99 5.50 -100.69
C ALA A 387 9.51 5.35 -100.28
N VAL A 388 8.84 6.47 -100.07
CA VAL A 388 7.40 6.50 -99.80
C VAL A 388 6.66 6.36 -101.13
N GLU A 389 6.20 5.15 -101.45
CA GLU A 389 5.09 4.99 -102.39
C GLU A 389 3.85 5.64 -101.76
N ARG A 390 3.42 6.76 -102.34
CA ARG A 390 2.20 7.47 -101.93
C ARG A 390 0.96 6.65 -102.27
N PRO A 391 0.14 6.24 -101.28
CA PRO A 391 -1.22 5.83 -101.57
C PRO A 391 -2.08 7.07 -101.84
N LEU A 392 -2.89 6.97 -102.89
CA LEU A 392 -3.77 8.01 -103.40
C LEU A 392 -4.77 8.50 -102.34
N ARG A 393 -4.97 9.82 -102.38
CA ARG A 393 -6.03 10.55 -101.66
C ARG A 393 -7.40 9.90 -101.83
N LEU A 394 -8.15 9.82 -100.73
CA LEU A 394 -9.59 9.96 -100.78
C LEU A 394 -9.99 11.26 -100.05
N ARG A 395 -10.37 12.25 -100.86
CA ARG A 395 -11.10 13.45 -100.45
C ARG A 395 -12.57 13.08 -100.23
N SER A 396 -13.17 13.62 -99.19
CA SER A 396 -14.56 14.13 -99.17
C SER A 396 -14.77 14.84 -97.81
N THR A 397 -14.80 16.17 -97.72
CA THR A 397 -15.99 17.06 -97.79
C THR A 397 -17.11 16.64 -96.82
N ALA A 398 -17.69 17.47 -95.95
CA ALA A 398 -17.94 18.90 -95.98
C ALA A 398 -18.22 19.45 -94.55
N ALA A 399 -17.78 20.68 -94.24
CA ALA A 399 -18.62 21.86 -93.95
C ALA A 399 -19.06 22.06 -92.48
N GLY A 400 -18.55 23.14 -91.85
CA GLY A 400 -19.08 23.73 -90.61
C GLY A 400 -20.35 24.57 -90.86
N PRO A 401 -20.65 25.67 -90.12
CA PRO A 401 -19.92 26.26 -89.00
C PRO A 401 -20.78 26.91 -87.86
N ARG A 402 -20.10 27.38 -86.79
CA ARG A 402 -20.38 28.62 -85.98
C ARG A 402 -21.72 28.70 -85.19
N ARG A 403 -21.86 29.34 -84.01
CA ARG A 403 -21.23 30.55 -83.44
C ARG A 403 -21.71 30.79 -81.99
N ARG A 404 -20.81 31.39 -81.18
CA ARG A 404 -21.02 32.50 -80.20
C ARG A 404 -21.79 32.31 -78.88
N SER A 405 -21.01 32.33 -77.78
CA SER A 405 -21.22 33.07 -76.52
C SER A 405 -21.34 34.61 -76.75
N PRO A 406 -21.50 35.53 -75.76
CA PRO A 406 -21.49 35.41 -74.29
C PRO A 406 -22.44 36.43 -73.54
N SER A 407 -22.12 36.72 -72.28
CA SER A 407 -22.46 37.92 -71.47
C SER A 407 -23.65 37.73 -70.51
N ALA A 408 -23.70 38.29 -69.30
CA ALA A 408 -22.76 39.03 -68.48
C ALA A 408 -23.32 39.07 -67.04
N ARG A 409 -22.42 39.05 -66.04
CA ARG A 409 -22.62 39.61 -64.69
C ARG A 409 -22.78 41.13 -64.79
N PRO A 410 -23.42 41.86 -63.84
CA PRO A 410 -22.82 42.08 -62.52
C PRO A 410 -23.80 42.24 -61.34
N GLY A 411 -23.25 42.20 -60.12
CA GLY A 411 -23.94 42.43 -58.83
C GLY A 411 -24.30 43.91 -58.60
N PRO A 412 -24.16 44.50 -57.39
CA PRO A 412 -23.68 43.97 -56.11
C PRO A 412 -24.48 44.47 -54.86
N ALA A 413 -23.92 44.24 -53.66
CA ALA A 413 -24.00 45.09 -52.46
C ALA A 413 -25.39 45.20 -51.76
N SER A 414 -25.53 45.40 -50.45
CA SER A 414 -24.65 45.51 -49.29
C SER A 414 -25.56 45.66 -48.05
N ALA A 415 -24.93 45.74 -46.88
CA ALA A 415 -25.44 46.36 -45.64
C ALA A 415 -26.43 45.51 -44.82
N ARG A 416 -25.95 44.93 -43.72
CA ARG A 416 -25.90 45.53 -42.36
C ARG A 416 -27.31 45.81 -41.82
N LEU A 417 -27.61 45.29 -40.63
CA LEU A 417 -27.60 46.08 -39.40
C LEU A 417 -28.23 45.28 -38.24
N ARG A 418 -27.50 45.25 -37.11
CA ARG A 418 -27.98 45.51 -35.74
C ARG A 418 -28.93 44.49 -35.09
N SER A 419 -28.96 44.29 -33.79
CA SER A 419 -28.11 44.53 -32.59
C SER A 419 -29.03 44.32 -31.38
N TRP A 420 -28.44 44.16 -30.19
CA TRP A 420 -28.94 44.43 -28.82
C TRP A 420 -28.91 43.16 -27.92
N LEU A 421 -28.02 43.04 -26.91
CA LEU A 421 -27.73 43.81 -25.66
C LEU A 421 -28.30 43.04 -24.45
N ARG A 422 -27.70 42.84 -23.26
CA ARG A 422 -26.63 43.42 -22.39
C ARG A 422 -26.12 42.29 -21.44
N ARG A 423 -24.83 42.13 -21.11
CA ARG A 423 -24.01 42.75 -20.01
C ARG A 423 -24.69 42.72 -18.61
N SER A 424 -24.28 41.87 -17.64
CA SER A 424 -23.12 41.94 -16.69
C SER A 424 -23.31 42.97 -15.53
N PRO A 425 -22.55 42.97 -14.41
CA PRO A 425 -21.96 41.91 -13.53
C PRO A 425 -22.01 42.29 -12.01
N SER A 426 -21.13 41.67 -11.18
CA SER A 426 -20.57 42.08 -9.86
C SER A 426 -21.12 41.34 -8.61
N GLU A 427 -20.42 41.10 -7.50
CA GLU A 427 -19.00 40.91 -7.08
C GLU A 427 -18.99 40.72 -5.53
N ARG A 428 -18.00 39.99 -4.96
CA ARG A 428 -17.52 39.99 -3.53
C ARG A 428 -18.44 39.37 -2.44
N GLY A 429 -18.00 38.66 -1.40
CA GLY A 429 -16.66 38.26 -0.89
C GLY A 429 -16.74 37.74 0.58
N ARG A 430 -15.57 37.36 1.14
CA ARG A 430 -15.17 37.18 2.58
C ARG A 430 -15.36 35.83 3.33
N ALA A 431 -14.22 35.15 3.54
CA ALA A 431 -13.41 34.93 4.77
C ALA A 431 -13.99 34.58 6.17
N THR A 432 -13.19 33.74 6.89
CA THR A 432 -13.07 33.38 8.35
C THR A 432 -13.92 32.18 8.83
N ARG A 433 -13.51 31.27 9.74
CA ARG A 433 -12.59 31.31 10.91
C ARG A 433 -12.24 29.89 11.45
N ARG A 434 -11.15 29.84 12.25
CA ARG A 434 -10.57 28.79 13.14
C ARG A 434 -11.49 27.71 13.78
N ARG A 435 -10.92 26.52 14.00
CA ARG A 435 -10.57 25.98 15.34
C ARG A 435 -9.33 25.10 15.27
#